data_AF-A0A9P3EM40-F1
#
_entry.id   AF-A0A9P3EM40-F1
#
_cell.length_a   1.000
_cell.length_b   1.000
_cell.length_c   1.000
_cell.angle_alpha   90.00
_cell.angle_beta   90.00
_cell.angle_gamma   90.00
#
_symmetry.space_group_name_H-M   'P 1'
#
loop_
_entity.id
_entity.type
_entity.pdbx_description
1 polymer ?
#
loop_
_entity_poly.entity_id
_entity_poly.type
_entity_poly.pdbx_seq_one_letter_code
_entity_poly.pdbx_strand_id
1 'polypeptide(L)'
;MTVERLVKFISHQYHEADRITTLVDFYGFRDRNGRSRAEIEAAILAGVQAVTTGFDARFVLPYVQMYEFEGLLFSDIEQFQFVLDGWNADTQAALQAVRKAYAGPEDINDSPETAPSKRILNIFSNGSYSKTEHGSIIAEAIGLEQIRSQCPQFSEWLGRLEAWG
;
A
#
# COMPACT_ATOMS: atom_id res chain seq x y z
N MET A 1 13.05 2.56 4.53
CA MET A 1 13.50 1.19 4.20
C MET A 1 14.50 1.26 3.05
N THR A 2 15.27 0.20 2.79
CA THR A 2 16.10 0.06 1.58
C THR A 2 15.85 -1.29 0.92
N VAL A 3 16.18 -1.44 -0.36
CA VAL A 3 16.08 -2.73 -1.06
C VAL A 3 16.93 -3.78 -0.35
N GLU A 4 18.17 -3.46 -0.02
CA GLU A 4 19.10 -4.37 0.69
C GLU A 4 18.52 -4.87 2.03
N ARG A 5 17.91 -3.97 2.80
CA ARG A 5 17.30 -4.35 4.10
C ARG A 5 16.15 -5.32 3.90
N LEU A 6 15.33 -5.12 2.87
CA LEU A 6 14.19 -6.00 2.57
C LEU A 6 14.67 -7.35 2.00
N VAL A 7 15.69 -7.35 1.15
CA VAL A 7 16.35 -8.57 0.65
C VAL A 7 16.84 -9.43 1.81
N LYS A 8 17.57 -8.85 2.77
CA LYS A 8 18.06 -9.56 3.94
C LYS A 8 16.93 -10.10 4.82
N PHE A 9 15.84 -9.36 4.94
CA PHE A 9 14.67 -9.82 5.67
C PHE A 9 14.03 -11.04 4.99
N ILE A 10 13.75 -10.94 3.69
CA ILE A 10 13.15 -12.04 2.91
C ILE A 10 14.05 -13.29 2.93
N SER A 11 15.36 -13.13 2.73
CA SER A 11 16.28 -14.28 2.72
C SER A 11 16.31 -15.04 4.04
N HIS A 12 16.16 -14.35 5.17
CA HIS A 12 16.06 -15.01 6.49
C HIS A 12 14.74 -15.74 6.70
N GLN A 13 13.66 -15.32 6.02
CA GLN A 13 12.34 -15.96 6.14
C GLN A 13 12.12 -17.06 5.10
N TYR A 14 12.97 -17.15 4.07
CA TYR A 14 12.77 -18.02 2.91
C TYR A 14 12.58 -19.50 3.25
N HIS A 15 13.25 -20.01 4.29
CA HIS A 15 13.12 -21.40 4.70
C HIS A 15 12.07 -21.62 5.80
N GLU A 16 11.43 -20.56 6.28
CA GLU A 16 10.43 -20.58 7.37
C GLU A 16 9.00 -20.46 6.84
N ALA A 17 8.82 -20.21 5.53
CA ALA A 17 7.53 -20.03 4.89
C ALA A 17 7.48 -20.74 3.53
N ASP A 18 6.31 -21.25 3.14
CA ASP A 18 6.12 -21.88 1.83
C ASP A 18 6.23 -20.85 0.68
N ARG A 19 5.74 -19.62 0.93
CA ARG A 19 5.78 -18.50 -0.03
C ARG A 19 5.93 -17.19 0.71
N ILE A 20 6.59 -16.22 0.07
CA ILE A 20 6.83 -14.89 0.61
C ILE A 20 6.37 -13.83 -0.37
N THR A 21 5.57 -12.90 0.13
CA THR A 21 5.24 -11.65 -0.54
C THR A 21 5.50 -10.47 0.38
N THR A 22 5.47 -9.26 -0.16
CA THR A 22 5.60 -8.02 0.63
C THR A 22 4.44 -7.08 0.37
N LEU A 23 4.13 -6.22 1.33
CA LEU A 23 3.28 -5.04 1.15
C LEU A 23 4.03 -3.87 1.77
N VAL A 24 4.76 -3.13 0.93
CA VAL A 24 5.68 -2.09 1.39
C VAL A 24 5.49 -0.82 0.59
N ASP A 25 5.48 0.34 1.26
CA ASP A 25 5.32 1.63 0.58
C ASP A 25 6.55 1.97 -0.29
N PHE A 26 6.29 2.27 -1.56
CA PHE A 26 7.27 2.73 -2.54
C PHE A 26 8.02 3.98 -2.07
N TYR A 27 7.33 4.98 -1.51
CA TYR A 27 7.98 6.23 -1.10
C TYR A 27 8.80 6.09 0.18
N GLY A 28 8.57 5.01 0.94
CA GLY A 28 9.37 4.61 2.08
C GLY A 28 10.78 4.10 1.72
N PHE A 29 11.08 3.81 0.45
CA PHE A 29 12.42 3.42 0.01
C PHE A 29 13.35 4.65 -0.06
N ARG A 30 14.47 4.57 0.66
CA ARG A 30 15.48 5.66 0.73
C ARG A 30 16.48 5.61 -0.43
N ASP A 31 16.64 4.44 -1.03
CA ASP A 31 17.60 4.12 -2.07
C ASP A 31 16.95 4.02 -3.45
N ARG A 32 15.75 4.59 -3.66
CA ARG A 32 15.02 4.49 -4.93
C ARG A 32 15.88 4.90 -6.13
N ASN A 33 16.66 5.97 -6.01
CA ASN A 33 17.57 6.44 -7.06
C ASN A 33 16.86 6.63 -8.42
N GLY A 34 15.62 7.11 -8.41
CA GLY A 34 14.80 7.31 -9.61
C GLY A 34 14.14 6.05 -10.18
N ARG A 35 14.36 4.87 -9.58
CA ARG A 35 13.73 3.61 -10.00
C ARG A 35 12.22 3.66 -9.84
N SER A 36 11.52 3.13 -10.83
CA SER A 36 10.10 2.80 -10.79
C SER A 36 9.81 1.66 -9.81
N ARG A 37 8.52 1.47 -9.49
CA ARG A 37 8.04 0.36 -8.65
C ARG A 37 8.52 -0.99 -9.15
N ALA A 38 8.32 -1.26 -10.44
CA ALA A 38 8.71 -2.52 -11.08
C ALA A 38 10.23 -2.76 -11.00
N GLU A 39 11.05 -1.73 -11.14
CA GLU A 39 12.50 -1.83 -10.99
C GLU A 39 12.92 -2.11 -9.54
N ILE A 40 12.20 -1.58 -8.54
CA ILE A 40 12.42 -1.91 -7.14
C ILE A 40 12.03 -3.36 -6.85
N GLU A 41 10.84 -3.80 -7.29
CA GLU A 41 10.37 -5.19 -7.14
C GLU A 41 11.36 -6.17 -7.79
N ALA A 42 11.85 -5.87 -9.00
CA ALA A 42 12.86 -6.67 -9.69
C ALA A 42 14.20 -6.69 -8.94
N ALA A 43 14.64 -5.55 -8.40
CA ALA A 43 15.87 -5.47 -7.61
C ALA A 43 15.78 -6.26 -6.30
N ILE A 44 14.60 -6.26 -5.64
CA ILE A 44 14.36 -7.09 -4.46
C ILE A 44 14.47 -8.57 -4.84
N LEU A 45 13.77 -9.01 -5.90
CA LEU A 45 13.79 -10.41 -6.33
C LEU A 45 15.21 -10.88 -6.68
N ALA A 46 15.94 -10.10 -7.48
CA ALA A 46 17.31 -10.41 -7.87
C ALA A 46 18.26 -10.44 -6.66
N GLY A 47 18.08 -9.51 -5.71
CA GLY A 47 18.85 -9.49 -4.47
C GLY A 47 18.62 -10.73 -3.62
N VAL A 48 17.36 -11.14 -3.43
CA VAL A 48 17.01 -12.36 -2.67
C VAL A 48 17.61 -13.59 -3.34
N GLN A 49 17.48 -13.70 -4.67
CA GLN A 49 18.08 -14.78 -5.44
C GLN A 49 19.59 -14.89 -5.25
N ALA A 50 20.30 -13.75 -5.19
CA ALA A 50 21.75 -13.73 -5.06
C ALA A 50 22.25 -14.19 -3.68
N VAL A 51 21.45 -14.04 -2.62
CA VAL A 51 21.87 -14.30 -1.23
C VAL A 51 21.21 -15.52 -0.59
N THR A 52 20.27 -16.17 -1.28
CA THR A 52 19.47 -17.27 -0.74
C THR A 52 19.84 -18.60 -1.42
N THR A 53 20.29 -19.57 -0.63
CA THR A 53 20.64 -20.91 -1.15
C THR A 53 19.36 -21.68 -1.49
N GLY A 54 19.32 -22.33 -2.65
CA GLY A 54 18.13 -23.07 -3.08
C GLY A 54 16.94 -22.17 -3.43
N PHE A 55 17.22 -20.91 -3.80
CA PHE A 55 16.19 -19.97 -4.23
C PHE A 55 15.42 -20.48 -5.46
N ASP A 56 14.11 -20.32 -5.41
CA ASP A 56 13.19 -20.54 -6.51
C ASP A 56 12.21 -19.37 -6.58
N ALA A 57 12.20 -18.68 -7.73
CA ALA A 57 11.38 -17.50 -7.95
C ALA A 57 9.87 -17.78 -7.84
N ARG A 58 9.44 -19.04 -7.90
CA ARG A 58 8.03 -19.42 -7.73
C ARG A 58 7.51 -19.17 -6.31
N PHE A 59 8.40 -19.10 -5.32
CA PHE A 59 8.04 -18.93 -3.90
C PHE A 59 8.19 -17.49 -3.40
N VAL A 60 8.70 -16.56 -4.21
CA VAL A 60 8.91 -15.17 -3.79
C VAL A 60 8.28 -14.20 -4.78
N LEU A 61 7.34 -13.40 -4.28
CA LEU A 61 6.66 -12.34 -5.03
C LEU A 61 6.78 -11.00 -4.29
N PRO A 62 7.83 -10.22 -4.55
CA PRO A 62 7.90 -8.87 -4.00
C PRO A 62 6.77 -8.03 -4.59
N TYR A 63 6.03 -7.35 -3.72
CA TYR A 63 5.09 -6.32 -4.10
C TYR A 63 5.37 -5.05 -3.31
N VAL A 64 5.41 -3.94 -4.04
CA VAL A 64 5.62 -2.61 -3.50
C VAL A 64 4.35 -1.82 -3.77
N GLN A 65 3.64 -1.41 -2.72
CA GLN A 65 2.48 -0.55 -2.86
C GLN A 65 2.97 0.82 -3.33
N MET A 66 2.37 1.37 -4.39
CA MET A 66 2.76 2.70 -4.90
C MET A 66 2.74 3.77 -3.80
N TYR A 67 1.82 3.67 -2.84
CA TYR A 67 1.70 4.60 -1.71
C TYR A 67 1.51 3.88 -0.38
N GLU A 68 1.19 4.66 0.66
CA GLU A 68 0.78 4.12 1.95
C GLU A 68 -0.51 3.31 1.83
N PHE A 69 -0.75 2.42 2.81
CA PHE A 69 -1.99 1.66 2.94
C PHE A 69 -3.23 2.55 2.86
N GLU A 70 -3.16 3.75 3.46
CA GLU A 70 -4.20 4.76 3.44
C GLU A 70 -4.61 5.21 2.03
N GLY A 71 -3.76 5.04 1.02
CA GLY A 71 -4.11 5.28 -0.38
C GLY A 71 -5.26 4.36 -0.84
N LEU A 72 -5.27 3.10 -0.40
CA LEU A 72 -6.32 2.13 -0.73
C LEU A 72 -7.68 2.55 -0.17
N LEU A 73 -7.72 3.31 0.94
CA LEU A 73 -8.95 3.75 1.58
C LEU A 73 -9.73 4.76 0.72
N PHE A 74 -9.08 5.42 -0.24
CA PHE A 74 -9.77 6.28 -1.21
C PHE A 74 -10.56 5.50 -2.28
N SER A 75 -10.58 4.16 -2.22
CA SER A 75 -11.41 3.31 -3.09
C SER A 75 -12.91 3.48 -2.81
N ASP A 76 -13.28 3.86 -1.58
CA ASP A 76 -14.62 4.33 -1.24
C ASP A 76 -14.54 5.27 -0.03
N ILE A 77 -14.65 6.57 -0.30
CA ILE A 77 -14.52 7.61 0.71
C ILE A 77 -15.70 7.68 1.67
N GLU A 78 -16.85 7.09 1.33
CA GLU A 78 -18.04 7.10 2.20
C GLU A 78 -17.82 6.26 3.44
N GLN A 79 -16.91 5.29 3.39
CA GLN A 79 -16.56 4.47 4.55
C GLN A 79 -15.76 5.25 5.60
N PHE A 80 -15.28 6.46 5.32
CA PHE A 80 -14.72 7.32 6.37
C PHE A 80 -15.77 7.79 7.39
N GLN A 81 -17.07 7.54 7.16
CA GLN A 81 -18.12 7.76 8.16
C GLN A 81 -17.91 7.01 9.48
N PHE A 82 -17.07 5.96 9.49
CA PHE A 82 -16.69 5.26 10.73
C PHE A 82 -15.73 6.06 11.62
N VAL A 83 -15.21 7.20 11.15
CA VAL A 83 -14.51 8.19 11.99
C VAL A 83 -15.56 9.07 12.67
N LEU A 84 -16.28 8.50 13.65
CA LEU A 84 -17.51 9.07 14.21
C LEU A 84 -17.35 10.52 14.72
N ASP A 85 -16.26 10.80 15.43
CA ASP A 85 -16.00 12.14 16.01
C ASP A 85 -15.51 13.18 14.98
N GLY A 86 -15.16 12.72 13.78
CA GLY A 86 -14.61 13.53 12.71
C GLY A 86 -15.53 13.73 11.53
N TRP A 87 -16.46 12.80 11.30
CA TRP A 87 -17.27 12.76 10.09
C TRP A 87 -18.35 13.85 10.06
N ASN A 88 -18.31 14.66 9.01
CA ASN A 88 -19.29 15.70 8.70
C ASN A 88 -19.20 16.09 7.22
N ALA A 89 -20.12 16.95 6.77
CA ALA A 89 -20.20 17.42 5.38
C ALA A 89 -18.89 18.05 4.86
N ASP A 90 -18.14 18.76 5.69
CA ASP A 90 -16.88 19.40 5.29
C ASP A 90 -15.78 18.35 5.08
N THR A 91 -15.65 17.38 5.98
CA THR A 91 -14.68 16.28 5.83
C THR A 91 -14.99 15.40 4.64
N GLN A 92 -16.27 15.09 4.40
CA GLN A 92 -16.72 14.34 3.23
C GLN A 92 -16.39 15.11 1.94
N ALA A 93 -16.71 16.40 1.89
CA ALA A 93 -16.41 17.25 0.74
C ALA A 93 -14.89 17.34 0.46
N ALA A 94 -14.07 17.40 1.50
CA ALA A 94 -12.62 17.43 1.38
C ALA A 94 -12.04 16.10 0.85
N LEU A 95 -12.50 14.95 1.36
CA LEU A 95 -12.14 13.63 0.83
C LEU A 95 -12.56 13.47 -0.64
N GLN A 96 -13.77 13.93 -0.97
CA GLN A 96 -14.29 13.93 -2.33
C GLN A 96 -13.46 14.79 -3.28
N ALA A 97 -13.00 15.96 -2.81
CA ALA A 97 -12.13 16.83 -3.58
C ALA A 97 -10.76 16.16 -3.86
N VAL A 98 -10.18 15.51 -2.86
CA VAL A 98 -8.95 14.71 -3.05
C VAL A 98 -9.18 13.61 -4.08
N ARG A 99 -10.21 12.77 -3.90
CA ARG A 99 -10.46 11.64 -4.82
C ARG A 99 -10.70 12.09 -6.27
N LYS A 100 -11.34 13.25 -6.48
CA LYS A 100 -11.60 13.82 -7.82
C LYS A 100 -10.36 14.41 -8.50
N ALA A 101 -9.32 14.76 -7.74
CA ALA A 101 -8.10 15.35 -8.29
C ALA A 101 -7.22 14.33 -9.02
N TYR A 102 -7.50 13.03 -8.88
CA TYR A 102 -6.70 11.93 -9.42
C TYR A 102 -7.57 10.92 -10.18
N ALA A 103 -6.97 10.18 -11.12
CA ALA A 103 -7.68 9.16 -11.87
C ALA A 103 -8.14 8.00 -10.96
N GLY A 104 -7.21 7.46 -10.15
CA GLY A 104 -7.51 6.43 -9.17
C GLY A 104 -6.89 6.68 -7.79
N PRO A 105 -7.25 5.85 -6.78
CA PRO A 105 -6.62 5.85 -5.47
C PRO A 105 -5.10 5.60 -5.54
N GLU A 106 -4.66 4.78 -6.51
CA GLU A 106 -3.25 4.49 -6.79
C GLU A 106 -2.48 5.63 -7.46
N ASP A 107 -3.13 6.78 -7.71
CA ASP A 107 -2.49 8.02 -8.20
C ASP A 107 -2.44 9.15 -7.15
N ILE A 108 -3.05 8.97 -5.97
CA ILE A 108 -3.08 9.96 -4.88
C ILE A 108 -1.72 10.05 -4.16
N ASN A 109 -0.70 10.65 -4.79
CA ASN A 109 0.50 11.14 -4.11
C ASN A 109 1.37 12.02 -5.02
N ASP A 110 1.55 13.28 -4.63
CA ASP A 110 2.44 14.20 -5.35
C ASP A 110 3.76 14.41 -4.60
N SER A 111 3.78 14.23 -3.28
CA SER A 111 4.95 14.53 -2.43
C SER A 111 4.80 13.94 -1.02
N PRO A 112 5.90 13.76 -0.26
CA PRO A 112 5.84 13.29 1.13
C PRO A 112 4.90 14.09 2.04
N GLU A 113 4.78 15.41 1.82
CA GLU A 113 3.90 16.28 2.60
C GLU A 113 2.42 16.15 2.22
N THR A 114 2.15 15.55 1.07
CA THR A 114 0.80 15.32 0.55
C THR A 114 0.52 13.83 0.35
N ALA A 115 1.23 12.97 1.09
CA ALA A 115 0.98 11.53 1.12
C ALA A 115 -0.47 11.24 1.58
N PRO A 116 -1.08 10.10 1.17
CA PRO A 116 -2.46 9.77 1.50
C PRO A 116 -2.79 9.94 2.98
N SER A 117 -1.93 9.45 3.88
CA SER A 117 -2.21 9.55 5.30
C SER A 117 -2.12 10.96 5.85
N LYS A 118 -1.24 11.80 5.29
CA LYS A 118 -1.13 13.23 5.65
C LYS A 118 -2.38 13.99 5.20
N ARG A 119 -2.92 13.66 4.03
CA ARG A 119 -4.19 14.24 3.56
C ARG A 119 -5.33 13.90 4.51
N ILE A 120 -5.47 12.63 4.88
CA ILE A 120 -6.51 12.19 5.81
C ILE A 120 -6.34 12.88 7.16
N LEU A 121 -5.13 12.89 7.74
CA LEU A 121 -4.86 13.57 9.02
C LEU A 121 -5.17 15.06 8.98
N ASN A 122 -4.90 15.74 7.86
CA ASN A 122 -5.21 17.16 7.70
C ASN A 122 -6.72 17.40 7.55
N ILE A 123 -7.44 16.50 6.89
CA ILE A 123 -8.92 16.57 6.77
C ILE A 123 -9.55 16.36 8.15
N PHE A 124 -9.10 15.37 8.90
CA PHE A 124 -9.51 15.07 10.28
C PHE A 124 -8.61 15.79 11.30
N SER A 125 -8.39 17.10 11.10
CA SER A 125 -7.40 17.91 11.84
C SER A 125 -7.65 18.04 13.35
N ASN A 126 -8.86 17.74 13.83
CA ASN A 126 -9.18 17.69 15.26
C ASN A 126 -8.58 16.45 15.97
N GLY A 127 -7.86 15.58 15.25
CA GLY A 127 -7.26 14.36 15.80
C GLY A 127 -8.23 13.18 15.90
N SER A 128 -9.40 13.28 15.27
CA SER A 128 -10.40 12.20 15.24
C SER A 128 -9.94 10.98 14.44
N TYR A 129 -9.04 11.15 13.47
CA TYR A 129 -8.50 10.02 12.70
C TYR A 129 -7.25 9.41 13.35
N SER A 130 -7.36 8.11 13.63
CA SER A 130 -6.26 7.24 14.05
C SER A 130 -5.96 6.21 12.97
N LYS A 131 -4.75 6.23 12.42
CA LYS A 131 -4.31 5.29 11.37
C LYS A 131 -4.47 3.82 11.77
N THR A 132 -4.16 3.50 13.02
CA THR A 132 -4.14 2.12 13.52
C THR A 132 -5.53 1.57 13.78
N GLU A 133 -6.46 2.42 14.21
CA GLU A 133 -7.82 2.02 14.55
C GLU A 133 -8.76 2.16 13.35
N HIS A 134 -8.83 3.37 12.79
CA HIS A 134 -9.77 3.66 11.71
C HIS A 134 -9.31 3.07 10.38
N GLY A 135 -8.00 2.95 10.14
CA GLY A 135 -7.48 2.41 8.88
C GLY A 135 -7.99 1.00 8.60
N SER A 136 -7.97 0.10 9.59
CA SER A 136 -8.48 -1.26 9.44
C SER A 136 -10.01 -1.31 9.35
N ILE A 137 -10.72 -0.53 10.19
CA ILE A 137 -12.19 -0.47 10.18
C ILE A 137 -12.71 0.01 8.82
N ILE A 138 -12.12 1.08 8.28
CA ILE A 138 -12.50 1.63 6.99
C ILE A 138 -12.20 0.60 5.88
N ALA A 139 -11.00 -0.01 5.86
CA ALA A 139 -10.67 -1.01 4.86
C ALA A 139 -11.61 -2.22 4.89
N GLU A 140 -11.98 -2.68 6.09
CA GLU A 140 -12.95 -3.76 6.29
C GLU A 140 -14.33 -3.37 5.72
N ALA A 141 -14.80 -2.15 6.00
CA ALA A 141 -16.08 -1.66 5.49
C ALA A 141 -16.09 -1.44 3.97
N ILE A 142 -14.97 -1.01 3.37
CA ILE A 142 -14.83 -0.91 1.91
C ILE A 142 -14.90 -2.31 1.28
N GLY A 143 -14.21 -3.26 1.89
CA GLY A 143 -14.13 -4.63 1.39
C GLY A 143 -13.17 -4.80 0.22
N LEU A 144 -12.72 -6.04 0.04
CA LEU A 144 -11.65 -6.38 -0.92
C LEU A 144 -12.08 -6.16 -2.38
N GLU A 145 -13.34 -6.46 -2.71
CA GLU A 145 -13.87 -6.30 -4.07
C GLU A 145 -13.80 -4.84 -4.54
N GLN A 146 -14.27 -3.92 -3.70
CA GLN A 146 -14.26 -2.49 -4.02
C GLN A 146 -12.83 -1.96 -4.15
N ILE A 147 -11.91 -2.32 -3.24
CA ILE A 147 -10.50 -1.94 -3.35
C ILE A 147 -9.91 -2.45 -4.68
N ARG A 148 -10.13 -3.71 -5.03
CA ARG A 148 -9.61 -4.31 -6.27
C ARG A 148 -10.18 -3.67 -7.53
N SER A 149 -11.43 -3.23 -7.50
CA SER A 149 -12.05 -2.55 -8.64
C SER A 149 -11.43 -1.19 -8.94
N GLN A 150 -10.88 -0.51 -7.91
CA GLN A 150 -10.33 0.84 -8.01
C GLN A 150 -8.80 0.86 -8.05
N CYS A 151 -8.14 -0.20 -7.59
CA CYS A 151 -6.68 -0.30 -7.45
C CYS A 151 -6.13 -1.45 -8.31
N PRO A 152 -5.84 -1.22 -9.61
CA PRO A 152 -5.40 -2.27 -10.53
C PRO A 152 -4.10 -2.97 -10.11
N GLN A 153 -3.11 -2.24 -9.58
CA GLN A 153 -1.84 -2.84 -9.18
C GLN A 153 -2.00 -3.73 -7.94
N PHE A 154 -2.81 -3.28 -6.98
CA PHE A 154 -3.18 -4.10 -5.83
C PHE A 154 -3.99 -5.34 -6.25
N SER A 155 -4.91 -5.18 -7.20
CA SER A 155 -5.72 -6.28 -7.74
C SER A 155 -4.88 -7.32 -8.48
N GLU A 156 -3.89 -6.87 -9.28
CA GLU A 156 -2.94 -7.76 -9.96
C GLU A 156 -2.11 -8.56 -8.94
N TRP A 157 -1.61 -7.89 -7.90
CA TRP A 157 -0.86 -8.54 -6.84
C TRP A 157 -1.68 -9.63 -6.14
N LEU A 158 -2.90 -9.30 -5.72
CA LEU A 158 -3.81 -10.29 -5.12
C LEU A 158 -4.12 -11.45 -6.07
N GLY A 159 -4.36 -11.18 -7.35
CA GLY A 159 -4.60 -12.23 -8.33
C GLY A 159 -3.43 -13.21 -8.47
N ARG A 160 -2.19 -12.71 -8.32
CA ARG A 160 -0.99 -13.57 -8.30
C ARG A 160 -0.88 -14.39 -7.01
N LEU A 161 -1.30 -13.83 -5.87
CA LEU A 161 -1.38 -14.57 -4.61
C LEU A 161 -2.47 -15.64 -4.64
N GLU A 162 -3.64 -15.37 -5.23
CA GLU A 162 -4.72 -16.35 -5.37
C GLU A 162 -4.33 -17.49 -6.33
N ALA A 163 -3.52 -17.19 -7.35
CA ALA A 163 -2.96 -18.20 -8.24
C ALA A 163 -1.91 -19.09 -7.55
N TRP A 164 -1.54 -18.83 -6.30
CA TRP A 164 -0.64 -19.68 -5.54
C TRP A 164 -1.30 -20.96 -5.01
N GLY A 165 -2.63 -21.08 -5.07
CA GLY A 165 -3.37 -22.27 -4.67
C GLY A 165 -3.85 -22.17 -3.23
#